data_AF-A0A971QGW3-F1
#
_entry.id   AF-A0A971QGW3-F1
#
_cell.length_a   1.000
_cell.length_b   1.000
_cell.length_c   1.000
_cell.angle_alpha   90.00
_cell.angle_beta   90.00
_cell.angle_gamma   90.00
#
_symmetry.space_group_name_H-M   'P 1'
#
loop_
_entity.id
_entity.type
_entity.pdbx_description
1 polymer ?
#
loop_
_entity_poly.entity_id
_entity_poly.type
_entity_poly.pdbx_seq_one_letter_code
_entity_poly.pdbx_strand_id
1 'polypeptide(L)'
;MSIDTSSKESILSSLPGFDCGLCGSRTCEEFADRIMRESGETRRCVHLKDGRLSGTAVAPRVESSAELPSSPCGLGCAGCDRGDVVEGVSWHDSLGREYDFILDTFANEPGPRETILLHNPRMTWEMEIKRGDIIIGRPLGMSCGCPITHCGVVMNVEPRTGVIVWCVTGPLQPRAGDHKDIGFYSAEAYEGLVRDTQKELKIGMRYWFMPRRCMLQWRHSGLVNFMSRTKEGMQIRIEGLYIG
;
A
#
# COMPACT_ATOMS: atom_id res chain seq x y z
N MET A 1 -1.28 32.42 -17.07
CA MET A 1 -1.05 31.21 -17.89
C MET A 1 -2.04 30.18 -17.42
N SER A 2 -3.14 30.03 -18.16
CA SER A 2 -4.22 29.10 -17.83
C SER A 2 -3.69 27.69 -18.08
N ILE A 3 -3.44 26.95 -17.02
CA ILE A 3 -3.09 25.53 -17.11
C ILE A 3 -4.35 24.83 -17.62
N ASP A 4 -4.25 24.19 -18.78
CA ASP A 4 -5.34 23.42 -19.39
C ASP A 4 -5.66 22.22 -18.48
N THR A 5 -6.68 22.38 -17.64
CA THR A 5 -7.09 21.43 -16.60
C THR A 5 -7.43 20.06 -17.17
N SER A 6 -7.95 20.01 -18.41
CA SER A 6 -8.28 18.75 -19.10
C SER A 6 -7.04 17.90 -19.40
N SER A 7 -5.90 18.53 -19.68
CA SER A 7 -4.64 17.83 -19.97
C SER A 7 -3.98 17.28 -18.70
N LYS A 8 -4.13 17.97 -17.55
CA LYS A 8 -3.62 17.51 -16.26
C LYS A 8 -4.33 16.24 -15.79
N GLU A 9 -5.65 16.23 -15.89
CA GLU A 9 -6.48 15.09 -15.45
C GLU A 9 -6.13 13.81 -16.21
N SER A 10 -5.86 13.88 -17.52
CA SER A 10 -5.43 12.73 -18.33
C SER A 10 -4.05 12.21 -17.96
N ILE A 11 -3.12 13.10 -17.56
CA ILE A 11 -1.80 12.68 -17.08
C ILE A 11 -1.96 12.00 -15.72
N LEU A 12 -2.75 12.60 -14.81
CA LEU A 12 -2.96 12.09 -13.46
C LEU A 12 -3.60 10.70 -13.47
N SER A 13 -4.58 10.46 -14.33
CA SER A 13 -5.21 9.14 -14.50
C SER A 13 -4.25 8.07 -15.03
N SER A 14 -3.15 8.48 -15.66
CA SER A 14 -2.12 7.59 -16.18
C SER A 14 -0.98 7.34 -15.17
N LEU A 15 -0.98 8.03 -14.03
CA LEU A 15 0.03 7.87 -12.98
C LEU A 15 -0.38 6.82 -11.95
N PRO A 16 0.59 6.17 -11.27
CA PRO A 16 0.29 5.08 -10.34
C PRO A 16 -0.46 5.47 -9.06
N GLY A 17 -0.43 6.76 -8.67
CA GLY A 17 -1.06 7.23 -7.43
C GLY A 17 -0.36 6.87 -6.11
N PHE A 18 0.86 6.32 -6.14
CA PHE A 18 1.57 5.89 -4.91
C PHE A 18 2.18 7.03 -4.09
N ASP A 19 2.32 8.23 -4.66
CA ASP A 19 3.00 9.37 -4.02
C ASP A 19 4.36 9.01 -3.40
N CYS A 20 5.12 8.14 -4.07
CA CYS A 20 6.40 7.63 -3.56
C CYS A 20 7.51 8.69 -3.54
N GLY A 21 7.35 9.73 -4.36
CA GLY A 21 8.27 10.84 -4.59
C GLY A 21 9.69 10.48 -5.04
N LEU A 22 9.91 9.26 -5.55
CA LEU A 22 11.19 8.85 -6.15
C LEU A 22 11.53 9.66 -7.42
N CYS A 23 10.53 10.23 -8.10
CA CYS A 23 10.73 11.14 -9.23
C CYS A 23 11.12 12.58 -8.81
N GLY A 24 11.20 12.86 -7.51
CA GLY A 24 11.53 14.19 -6.96
C GLY A 24 10.35 15.15 -6.79
N SER A 25 9.11 14.68 -6.91
CA SER A 25 7.90 15.44 -6.55
C SER A 25 7.23 14.79 -5.33
N ARG A 26 6.52 15.54 -4.47
CA ARG A 26 5.95 14.94 -3.25
C ARG A 26 4.78 14.01 -3.57
N THR A 27 3.90 14.44 -4.48
CA THR A 27 2.73 13.70 -4.93
C THR A 27 2.79 13.42 -6.43
N CYS A 28 2.02 12.43 -6.88
CA CYS A 28 1.73 12.17 -8.29
C CYS A 28 1.06 13.38 -8.94
N GLU A 29 0.26 14.14 -8.19
CA GLU A 29 -0.34 15.38 -8.69
C GLU A 29 0.71 16.47 -8.97
N GLU A 30 1.62 16.73 -8.03
CA GLU A 30 2.74 17.66 -8.25
C GLU A 30 3.63 17.19 -9.41
N PHE A 31 3.79 15.88 -9.56
CA PHE A 31 4.53 15.31 -10.68
C PHE A 31 3.80 15.50 -12.02
N ALA A 32 2.47 15.38 -12.06
CA ALA A 32 1.67 15.68 -13.25
C ALA A 32 1.85 17.15 -13.68
N ASP A 33 1.83 18.09 -12.73
CA ASP A 33 2.11 19.50 -13.01
C ASP A 33 3.52 19.72 -13.59
N ARG A 34 4.49 18.93 -13.13
CA ARG A 34 5.86 18.98 -13.65
C ARG A 34 5.95 18.41 -15.07
N ILE A 35 5.27 17.29 -15.35
CA ILE A 35 5.18 16.71 -16.70
C ILE A 35 4.54 17.69 -17.69
N MET A 36 3.52 18.45 -17.25
CA MET A 36 2.88 19.47 -18.10
C MET A 36 3.84 20.58 -18.51
N ARG A 37 4.83 20.91 -17.68
CA ARG A 37 5.87 21.91 -18.01
C ARG A 37 6.96 21.33 -18.90
N GLU A 38 7.32 20.07 -18.67
CA GLU A 38 8.38 19.38 -19.41
C GLU A 38 8.01 17.91 -19.63
N SER A 39 7.57 17.57 -20.84
CA SER A 39 7.06 16.23 -21.19
C SER A 39 8.10 15.11 -21.06
N GLY A 40 9.40 15.44 -21.08
CA GLY A 40 10.49 14.47 -20.87
C GLY A 40 10.62 13.93 -19.44
N GLU A 41 9.95 14.58 -18.47
CA GLU A 41 10.01 14.23 -17.06
C GLU A 41 9.32 12.89 -16.72
N THR A 42 8.45 12.37 -17.60
CA THR A 42 7.75 11.09 -17.39
C THR A 42 8.69 9.92 -17.12
N ARG A 43 9.90 9.93 -17.70
CA ARG A 43 10.95 8.90 -17.52
C ARG A 43 11.50 8.84 -16.10
N ARG A 44 11.28 9.87 -15.27
CA ARG A 44 11.72 9.87 -13.86
C ARG A 44 10.82 9.02 -12.97
N CYS A 45 9.62 8.65 -13.42
CA CYS A 45 8.77 7.75 -12.66
C CYS A 45 9.18 6.29 -12.88
N VAL A 46 9.68 5.64 -11.83
CA VAL A 46 10.12 4.23 -11.88
C VAL A 46 8.99 3.24 -12.19
N HIS A 47 7.74 3.65 -12.00
CA HIS A 47 6.57 2.80 -12.22
C HIS A 47 5.99 2.90 -13.65
N LEU A 48 6.43 3.87 -14.46
CA LEU A 48 6.01 3.99 -15.86
C LEU A 48 6.98 3.22 -16.77
N LYS A 49 6.45 2.24 -17.52
CA LYS A 49 7.25 1.52 -18.53
C LYS A 49 7.70 2.50 -19.63
N ASP A 50 9.01 2.62 -19.82
CA ASP A 50 9.66 3.48 -20.83
C ASP A 50 9.28 4.97 -20.77
N GLY A 51 8.77 5.46 -19.63
CA GLY A 51 8.26 6.83 -19.49
C GLY A 51 7.01 7.12 -20.33
N ARG A 52 6.29 6.08 -20.77
CA ARG A 52 5.02 6.24 -21.47
C ARG A 52 3.89 6.34 -20.46
N LEU A 53 3.08 7.39 -20.59
CA LEU A 53 1.78 7.45 -19.95
C LEU A 53 0.89 6.42 -20.67
N SER A 54 0.51 5.35 -19.98
CA SER A 54 -0.31 4.29 -20.56
C SER A 54 -1.73 4.81 -20.78
N GLY A 55 -2.05 5.20 -22.01
CA GLY A 55 -3.37 5.72 -22.41
C GLY A 55 -4.50 4.69 -22.45
N THR A 56 -4.51 3.69 -21.58
CA THR A 56 -5.60 2.71 -21.48
C THR A 56 -6.07 2.59 -20.04
N ALA A 57 -6.83 3.60 -19.62
CA ALA A 57 -7.85 3.47 -18.59
C ALA A 57 -8.99 4.41 -19.00
N VAL A 58 -9.91 3.88 -19.79
CA VAL A 58 -11.16 4.60 -20.07
C VAL A 58 -12.02 4.48 -18.82
N ALA A 59 -12.19 5.58 -18.09
CA ALA A 59 -13.26 5.72 -17.12
C ALA A 59 -14.34 6.64 -17.72
N PRO A 60 -15.58 6.19 -17.93
CA PRO A 60 -16.70 7.11 -17.99
C PRO A 60 -16.99 7.59 -16.57
N ARG A 61 -16.99 8.91 -16.34
CA ARG A 61 -17.57 9.50 -15.13
C ARG A 61 -19.05 9.13 -15.08
N VAL A 62 -19.46 8.33 -14.10
CA VAL A 62 -20.85 8.31 -13.66
C VAL A 62 -21.04 9.52 -12.76
N GLU A 63 -21.86 10.48 -13.20
CA GLU A 63 -22.39 11.51 -12.33
C GLU A 63 -23.25 10.84 -11.25
N SER A 64 -22.76 10.77 -10.00
CA SER A 64 -23.57 10.27 -8.89
C SER A 64 -24.12 11.43 -8.05
N SER A 65 -25.30 11.89 -8.43
CA SER A 65 -26.24 12.49 -7.50
C SER A 65 -26.75 11.39 -6.56
N ALA A 66 -26.03 11.14 -5.46
CA ALA A 66 -26.54 10.43 -4.29
C ALA A 66 -25.60 10.69 -3.11
N GLU A 67 -26.09 11.44 -2.13
CA GLU A 67 -25.45 11.64 -0.82
C GLU A 67 -25.27 10.29 -0.12
N LEU A 68 -24.02 9.93 0.20
CA LEU A 68 -23.70 8.88 1.17
C LEU A 68 -23.18 9.54 2.45
N PRO A 69 -23.57 9.01 3.63
CA PRO A 69 -23.40 9.70 4.89
C PRO A 69 -21.92 9.82 5.28
N SER A 70 -21.51 11.04 5.59
CA SER A 70 -20.21 11.39 6.15
C SER A 70 -19.90 10.56 7.39
N SER A 71 -18.82 9.79 7.33
CA SER A 71 -18.20 9.13 8.48
C SER A 71 -17.95 10.15 9.61
N PRO A 72 -18.15 9.81 10.90
CA PRO A 72 -18.12 10.76 12.02
C PRO A 72 -16.71 11.25 12.41
N CYS A 73 -15.69 11.03 11.59
CA CYS A 73 -14.37 11.61 11.81
C CYS A 73 -14.39 13.11 11.46
N GLY A 74 -14.83 13.94 12.39
CA GLY A 74 -14.87 15.42 12.32
C GLY A 74 -13.50 16.11 12.33
N LEU A 75 -12.47 15.50 11.74
CA LEU A 75 -11.15 16.07 11.53
C LEU A 75 -10.77 15.77 10.08
N GLY A 76 -10.60 16.82 9.29
CA GLY A 76 -10.10 16.77 7.91
C GLY A 76 -8.69 16.17 7.84
N CYS A 77 -8.61 14.84 7.96
CA CYS A 77 -7.39 14.08 7.81
C CYS A 77 -7.11 13.97 6.30
N ALA A 78 -6.10 14.69 5.82
CA ALA A 78 -5.53 14.56 4.48
C ALA A 78 -4.85 13.19 4.22
N GLY A 79 -5.21 12.15 4.99
CA GLY A 79 -4.61 10.83 4.98
C GLY A 79 -5.60 9.67 4.75
N CYS A 80 -6.92 9.90 4.81
CA CYS A 80 -7.90 8.86 4.50
C CYS A 80 -8.24 8.76 3.01
N ASP A 81 -7.89 9.77 2.21
CA ASP A 81 -8.12 9.77 0.78
C ASP A 81 -6.79 9.52 0.05
N ARG A 82 -6.48 8.25 -0.21
CA ARG A 82 -5.32 7.86 -1.03
C ARG A 82 -5.69 6.74 -1.96
N GLY A 83 -6.17 7.16 -3.13
CA GLY A 83 -6.03 6.50 -4.42
C GLY A 83 -6.46 5.04 -4.41
N ASP A 84 -7.73 4.80 -4.72
CA ASP A 84 -8.16 3.50 -5.21
C ASP A 84 -7.28 3.12 -6.40
N VAL A 85 -6.44 2.11 -6.21
CA VAL A 85 -5.55 1.60 -7.26
C VAL A 85 -6.44 0.88 -8.28
N VAL A 86 -6.72 1.62 -9.35
CA VAL A 86 -7.21 1.29 -10.70
C VAL A 86 -7.91 -0.08 -10.86
N GLU A 87 -9.20 -0.02 -11.20
CA GLU A 87 -10.01 -1.15 -11.64
C GLU A 87 -9.38 -1.87 -12.85
N GLY A 88 -9.09 -3.16 -12.66
CA GLY A 88 -8.46 -4.04 -13.64
C GLY A 88 -7.47 -4.98 -12.95
N VAL A 89 -7.80 -6.26 -12.85
CA VAL A 89 -6.91 -7.25 -12.23
C VAL A 89 -5.85 -7.66 -13.25
N SER A 90 -4.62 -7.15 -13.08
CA SER A 90 -3.45 -7.83 -13.64
C SER A 90 -3.23 -9.13 -12.85
N TRP A 91 -2.72 -10.16 -13.50
CA TRP A 91 -2.27 -11.39 -12.84
C TRP A 91 -0.76 -11.54 -12.84
N HIS A 92 -0.07 -10.50 -13.30
CA HIS A 92 1.37 -10.42 -13.38
C HIS A 92 1.86 -9.19 -12.62
N ASP A 93 2.97 -9.36 -11.92
CA ASP A 93 3.63 -8.27 -11.21
C ASP A 93 4.46 -7.39 -12.16
N SER A 94 5.14 -6.37 -11.63
CA SER A 94 5.93 -5.44 -12.46
C SER A 94 7.07 -6.10 -13.24
N LEU A 95 7.50 -7.30 -12.84
CA LEU A 95 8.52 -8.11 -13.51
C LEU A 95 7.93 -9.21 -14.40
N GLY A 96 6.61 -9.28 -14.54
CA GLY A 96 5.94 -10.29 -15.37
C GLY A 96 5.81 -11.65 -14.71
N ARG A 97 5.83 -11.74 -13.38
CA ARG A 97 5.66 -12.99 -12.64
C ARG A 97 4.20 -13.16 -12.20
N GLU A 98 3.66 -14.37 -12.33
CA GLU A 98 2.28 -14.69 -11.97
C GLU A 98 2.03 -14.71 -10.45
N TYR A 99 0.81 -14.39 -10.03
CA TYR A 99 0.34 -14.56 -8.64
C TYR A 99 -1.11 -15.06 -8.59
N ASP A 100 -1.46 -15.70 -7.47
CA ASP A 100 -2.68 -16.48 -7.31
C ASP A 100 -3.88 -15.65 -6.83
N PHE A 101 -3.64 -14.59 -6.06
CA PHE A 101 -4.69 -13.71 -5.56
C PHE A 101 -4.17 -12.32 -5.22
N ILE A 102 -5.09 -11.39 -5.01
CA ILE A 102 -4.77 -10.04 -4.53
C ILE A 102 -5.19 -9.92 -3.07
N LEU A 103 -4.27 -9.47 -2.23
CA LEU A 103 -4.53 -9.14 -0.83
C LEU A 103 -4.87 -7.66 -0.72
N ASP A 104 -6.11 -7.40 -0.35
CA ASP A 104 -6.65 -6.06 -0.17
C ASP A 104 -6.75 -5.68 1.32
N THR A 105 -6.93 -4.40 1.58
CA THR A 105 -7.12 -3.84 2.91
C THR A 105 -8.50 -4.18 3.47
N PHE A 106 -8.63 -4.19 4.80
CA PHE A 106 -9.94 -4.24 5.44
C PHE A 106 -10.68 -2.91 5.25
N ALA A 107 -12.01 -2.97 5.27
CA ALA A 107 -12.82 -1.76 5.28
C ALA A 107 -12.44 -0.87 6.47
N ASN A 108 -12.25 0.42 6.20
CA ASN A 108 -11.88 1.47 7.18
C ASN A 108 -10.46 1.40 7.74
N GLU A 109 -9.55 0.59 7.17
CA GLU A 109 -8.14 0.64 7.52
C GLU A 109 -7.34 1.52 6.57
N PRO A 110 -6.34 2.29 7.05
CA PRO A 110 -5.58 3.21 6.22
C PRO A 110 -4.62 2.50 5.25
N GLY A 111 -4.42 1.20 5.41
CA GLY A 111 -3.48 0.41 4.60
C GLY A 111 -3.50 -1.08 4.94
N PRO A 112 -2.73 -1.92 4.21
CA PRO A 112 -2.69 -3.35 4.44
C PRO A 112 -2.14 -3.65 5.83
N ARG A 113 -2.78 -4.57 6.54
CA ARG A 113 -2.39 -4.89 7.90
C ARG A 113 -1.24 -5.87 7.89
N GLU A 114 -0.16 -5.49 8.56
CA GLU A 114 1.03 -6.31 8.77
C GLU A 114 1.22 -6.52 10.29
N THR A 115 1.67 -7.70 10.68
CA THR A 115 2.18 -7.97 12.03
C THR A 115 3.69 -8.06 11.94
N ILE A 116 4.38 -7.32 12.79
CA ILE A 116 5.84 -7.25 12.82
C ILE A 116 6.37 -7.61 14.19
N LEU A 117 7.57 -8.16 14.23
CA LEU A 117 8.35 -8.38 15.43
C LEU A 117 9.61 -7.51 15.39
N LEU A 118 9.74 -6.65 16.40
CA LEU A 118 10.97 -5.89 16.61
C LEU A 118 12.08 -6.82 17.08
N HIS A 119 13.30 -6.63 16.55
CA HIS A 119 14.47 -7.40 17.01
C HIS A 119 14.89 -7.04 18.45
N ASN A 120 14.52 -5.84 18.90
CA ASN A 120 14.67 -5.42 20.28
C ASN A 120 13.30 -4.95 20.83
N PRO A 121 12.59 -5.76 21.64
CA PRO A 121 11.29 -5.38 22.18
C PRO A 121 11.35 -4.17 23.12
N ARG A 122 12.54 -3.88 23.69
CA ARG A 122 12.75 -2.72 24.58
C ARG A 122 12.43 -1.38 23.91
N MET A 123 12.56 -1.31 22.58
CA MET A 123 12.23 -0.11 21.80
C MET A 123 10.77 0.31 21.93
N THR A 124 9.85 -0.63 22.16
CA THR A 124 8.43 -0.29 22.38
C THR A 124 8.24 0.63 23.59
N TRP A 125 9.04 0.45 24.65
CA TRP A 125 9.03 1.32 25.83
C TRP A 125 9.90 2.56 25.64
N GLU A 126 11.13 2.42 25.14
CA GLU A 126 12.07 3.55 25.00
C GLU A 126 11.56 4.63 24.04
N MET A 127 10.86 4.22 22.99
CA MET A 127 10.25 5.15 22.03
C MET A 127 8.77 5.44 22.37
N GLU A 128 8.24 4.89 23.46
CA GLU A 128 6.84 5.03 23.87
C GLU A 128 5.85 4.73 22.73
N ILE A 129 6.05 3.62 22.03
CA ILE A 129 5.24 3.25 20.85
C ILE A 129 3.82 2.92 21.30
N LYS A 130 2.83 3.59 20.71
CA LYS A 130 1.40 3.43 21.02
C LYS A 130 0.55 3.47 19.75
N ARG A 131 -0.69 2.99 19.87
CA ARG A 131 -1.69 3.05 18.79
C ARG A 131 -1.82 4.49 18.26
N GLY A 132 -1.82 4.62 16.94
CA GLY A 132 -1.90 5.89 16.22
C GLY A 132 -0.54 6.52 15.88
N ASP A 133 0.57 6.03 16.46
CA ASP A 133 1.89 6.53 16.09
C ASP A 133 2.22 6.20 14.63
N ILE A 134 2.90 7.12 13.97
CA ILE A 134 3.54 6.90 12.68
C ILE A 134 4.92 6.31 12.93
N ILE A 135 5.17 5.12 12.39
CA ILE A 135 6.47 4.48 12.47
C ILE A 135 7.00 4.18 11.07
N ILE A 136 8.33 4.14 10.94
CA ILE A 136 9.03 3.68 9.74
C ILE A 136 9.99 2.56 10.13
N GLY A 137 10.19 1.60 9.24
CA GLY A 137 11.12 0.52 9.47
C GLY A 137 11.46 -0.22 8.19
N ARG A 138 12.49 -1.07 8.25
CA ARG A 138 12.90 -1.89 7.13
C ARG A 138 12.70 -3.37 7.46
N PRO A 139 11.84 -4.09 6.72
CA PRO A 139 11.70 -5.52 6.93
C PRO A 139 13.00 -6.23 6.53
N LEU A 140 13.48 -7.13 7.38
CA LEU A 140 14.71 -7.88 7.21
C LEU A 140 14.43 -9.38 7.29
N GLY A 141 15.29 -10.16 6.64
CA GLY A 141 15.30 -11.62 6.76
C GLY A 141 14.43 -12.32 5.72
N MET A 142 14.26 -13.63 5.90
CA MET A 142 13.49 -14.43 4.96
C MET A 142 12.00 -14.12 4.98
N SER A 143 11.50 -13.46 6.03
CA SER A 143 10.08 -13.28 6.31
C SER A 143 9.44 -12.11 5.55
N CYS A 144 9.87 -11.84 4.31
CA CYS A 144 9.55 -10.67 3.46
C CYS A 144 10.55 -9.50 3.59
N GLY A 145 11.85 -9.76 3.38
CA GLY A 145 12.92 -8.75 3.32
C GLY A 145 12.81 -7.76 2.15
N CYS A 146 11.74 -6.95 2.14
CA CYS A 146 11.50 -5.91 1.17
C CYS A 146 12.67 -4.90 1.18
N PRO A 147 13.27 -4.55 0.03
CA PRO A 147 14.44 -3.69 -0.01
C PRO A 147 14.15 -2.22 0.32
N ILE A 148 12.88 -1.85 0.50
CA ILE A 148 12.45 -0.47 0.78
C ILE A 148 11.93 -0.32 2.21
N THR A 149 12.00 0.90 2.72
CA THR A 149 11.45 1.25 4.03
C THR A 149 9.92 1.25 3.97
N HIS A 150 9.30 0.50 4.88
CA HIS A 150 7.86 0.52 5.11
C HIS A 150 7.52 1.65 6.07
N CYS A 151 6.40 2.30 5.82
CA CYS A 151 5.83 3.36 6.64
C CYS A 151 4.45 2.91 7.10
N GLY A 152 4.01 3.24 8.30
CA GLY A 152 2.69 2.78 8.73
C GLY A 152 2.20 3.40 10.03
N VAL A 153 0.92 3.16 10.28
CA VAL A 153 0.22 3.61 11.48
C VAL A 153 0.07 2.42 12.41
N VAL A 154 0.51 2.58 13.66
CA VAL A 154 0.39 1.54 14.69
C VAL A 154 -1.08 1.31 15.04
N MET A 155 -1.53 0.07 14.92
CA MET A 155 -2.89 -0.36 15.27
C MET A 155 -2.94 -1.00 16.65
N ASN A 156 -1.91 -1.76 17.01
CA ASN A 156 -1.75 -2.39 18.32
C ASN A 156 -0.28 -2.64 18.64
N VAL A 157 0.08 -2.68 19.92
CA VAL A 157 1.44 -2.96 20.41
C VAL A 157 1.33 -3.92 21.58
N GLU A 158 2.14 -4.98 21.57
CA GLU A 158 2.41 -5.82 22.74
C GLU A 158 3.83 -5.49 23.25
N PRO A 159 3.96 -4.61 24.26
CA PRO A 159 5.26 -4.11 24.68
C PRO A 159 6.20 -5.22 25.14
N ARG A 160 5.67 -6.27 25.78
CA ARG A 160 6.50 -7.34 26.36
C ARG A 160 7.24 -8.17 25.31
N THR A 161 6.64 -8.34 24.15
CA THR A 161 7.18 -9.18 23.07
C THR A 161 7.77 -8.37 21.94
N GLY A 162 7.43 -7.07 21.84
CA GLY A 162 7.80 -6.24 20.70
C GLY A 162 6.99 -6.53 19.45
N VAL A 163 5.88 -7.28 19.57
CA VAL A 163 4.94 -7.51 18.47
C VAL A 163 4.11 -6.25 18.26
N ILE A 164 4.07 -5.78 17.01
CA ILE A 164 3.28 -4.63 16.61
C ILE A 164 2.37 -5.05 15.46
N VAL A 165 1.10 -4.66 15.53
CA VAL A 165 0.18 -4.70 14.39
C VAL A 165 0.10 -3.28 13.87
N TRP A 166 0.36 -3.09 12.58
CA TRP A 166 0.32 -1.79 11.93
C TRP A 166 -0.31 -1.89 10.54
N CYS A 167 -0.83 -0.77 10.05
CA CYS A 167 -1.29 -0.66 8.67
C CYS A 167 -0.19 0.03 7.86
N VAL A 168 0.34 -0.65 6.85
CA VAL A 168 1.38 -0.11 5.98
C VAL A 168 0.77 0.96 5.06
N THR A 169 1.35 2.14 5.03
CA THR A 169 0.91 3.32 4.29
C THR A 169 2.02 3.86 3.39
N GLY A 170 1.68 4.81 2.52
CA GLY A 170 2.67 5.52 1.71
C GLY A 170 3.52 6.54 2.49
N PRO A 171 4.65 7.01 1.91
CA PRO A 171 5.66 7.79 2.62
C PRO A 171 5.27 9.24 2.91
N LEU A 172 4.14 9.71 2.40
CA LEU A 172 3.72 11.10 2.54
C LEU A 172 3.50 11.54 4.00
N GLN A 173 2.90 10.68 4.84
CA GLN A 173 2.68 11.01 6.26
C GLN A 173 4.01 11.21 7.02
N PRO A 174 4.94 10.24 7.02
CA PRO A 174 6.22 10.43 7.72
C PRO A 174 7.11 11.53 7.11
N ARG A 175 6.92 11.91 5.84
CA ARG A 175 7.61 13.08 5.25
C ARG A 175 7.05 14.43 5.71
N ALA A 176 5.79 14.47 6.13
CA ALA A 176 5.09 15.70 6.47
C ALA A 176 5.13 16.02 7.98
N GLY A 177 5.55 15.08 8.82
CA GLY A 177 5.58 15.26 10.27
C GLY A 177 6.44 14.23 10.99
N ASP A 178 6.30 14.21 12.32
CA ASP A 178 7.09 13.34 13.18
C ASP A 178 6.74 11.87 12.97
N HIS A 179 7.77 11.04 13.05
CA HIS A 179 7.67 9.58 12.98
C HIS A 179 8.76 8.95 13.85
N LYS A 180 8.56 7.68 14.23
CA LYS A 180 9.55 6.90 14.97
C LYS A 180 10.21 5.88 14.03
N ASP A 181 11.54 5.92 13.95
CA ASP A 181 12.31 4.93 13.20
C ASP A 181 12.61 3.72 14.09
N ILE A 182 11.98 2.59 13.77
CA ILE A 182 12.13 1.32 14.50
C ILE A 182 13.28 0.47 13.95
N GLY A 183 14.03 0.97 12.95
CA GLY A 183 15.13 0.26 12.33
C GLY A 183 14.68 -0.99 11.59
N PHE A 184 15.38 -2.10 11.82
CA PHE A 184 15.05 -3.39 11.20
C PHE A 184 14.06 -4.19 12.04
N TYR A 185 13.13 -4.87 11.35
CA TYR A 185 12.14 -5.73 11.97
C TYR A 185 11.92 -6.99 11.13
N SER A 186 11.28 -8.01 11.71
CA SER A 186 10.80 -9.19 10.98
C SER A 186 9.30 -9.06 10.72
N ALA A 187 8.86 -9.16 9.47
CA ALA A 187 7.42 -9.26 9.19
C ALA A 187 6.97 -10.70 9.50
N GLU A 188 5.90 -10.85 10.28
CA GLU A 188 5.42 -12.15 10.75
C GLU A 188 4.16 -12.57 10.01
N ALA A 189 3.25 -11.63 9.73
CA ALA A 189 2.00 -11.92 9.06
C ALA A 189 1.46 -10.76 8.24
N TYR A 190 0.71 -11.09 7.21
CA TYR A 190 -0.23 -10.17 6.56
C TYR A 190 -1.66 -10.61 6.81
N GLU A 191 -2.55 -9.64 6.97
CA GLU A 191 -3.99 -9.87 7.06
C GLU A 191 -4.71 -8.94 6.10
N GLY A 192 -5.77 -9.45 5.49
CA GLY A 192 -6.56 -8.66 4.55
C GLY A 192 -7.71 -9.44 3.95
N LEU A 193 -8.31 -8.83 2.92
CA LEU A 193 -9.43 -9.37 2.18
C LEU A 193 -9.01 -9.83 0.79
N VAL A 194 -9.44 -11.02 0.41
CA VAL A 194 -9.34 -11.52 -0.96
C VAL A 194 -10.70 -11.44 -1.63
N ARG A 195 -10.75 -10.66 -2.72
CA ARG A 195 -11.91 -10.55 -3.62
C ARG A 195 -11.62 -11.20 -4.96
N ASP A 196 -10.39 -11.04 -5.43
CA ASP A 196 -9.90 -11.55 -6.70
C ASP A 196 -8.91 -12.71 -6.47
N THR A 197 -9.21 -13.89 -7.01
CA THR A 197 -8.29 -15.03 -6.99
C THR A 197 -8.43 -15.91 -8.24
N GLN A 198 -7.30 -16.47 -8.69
CA GLN A 198 -7.23 -17.45 -9.77
C GLN A 198 -7.37 -18.90 -9.27
N LYS A 199 -7.28 -19.12 -7.96
CA LYS A 199 -7.22 -20.46 -7.36
C LYS A 199 -8.19 -20.59 -6.19
N GLU A 200 -8.66 -21.80 -5.95
CA GLU A 200 -9.32 -22.11 -4.70
C GLU A 200 -8.29 -22.06 -3.56
N LEU A 201 -8.47 -21.12 -2.63
CA LEU A 201 -7.61 -20.95 -1.47
C LEU A 201 -7.92 -22.00 -0.40
N LYS A 202 -6.87 -22.55 0.23
CA LYS A 202 -6.97 -23.59 1.27
C LYS A 202 -6.02 -23.26 2.41
N ILE A 203 -6.49 -23.47 3.64
CA ILE A 203 -5.65 -23.36 4.84
C ILE A 203 -4.52 -24.40 4.77
N GLY A 204 -3.30 -23.99 5.15
CA GLY A 204 -2.09 -24.82 5.13
C GLY A 204 -1.34 -24.79 3.80
N MET A 205 -1.91 -24.24 2.72
CA MET A 205 -1.25 -24.09 1.42
C MET A 205 -0.48 -22.78 1.34
N ARG A 206 0.64 -22.82 0.59
CA ARG A 206 1.42 -21.64 0.22
C ARG A 206 1.01 -21.13 -1.15
N TYR A 207 0.82 -19.82 -1.26
CA TYR A 207 0.43 -19.13 -2.48
C TYR A 207 1.37 -17.98 -2.78
N TRP A 208 1.32 -17.50 -4.02
CA TRP A 208 1.82 -16.19 -4.43
C TRP A 208 0.67 -15.19 -4.43
N PHE A 209 0.87 -13.99 -3.90
CA PHE A 209 -0.16 -12.96 -3.84
C PHE A 209 0.41 -11.57 -4.09
N MET A 210 -0.44 -10.68 -4.56
CA MET A 210 -0.11 -9.26 -4.73
C MET A 210 -0.78 -8.44 -3.63
N PRO A 211 -0.04 -7.80 -2.71
CA PRO A 211 -0.64 -6.77 -1.87
C PRO A 211 -1.04 -5.58 -2.74
N ARG A 212 -2.31 -5.17 -2.69
CA ARG A 212 -2.88 -4.10 -3.55
C ARG A 212 -2.05 -2.80 -3.50
N ARG A 213 -1.49 -2.48 -2.33
CA ARG A 213 -0.73 -1.24 -2.05
C ARG A 213 0.78 -1.46 -1.96
N CYS A 214 1.32 -2.55 -2.49
CA CYS A 214 2.77 -2.77 -2.54
C CYS A 214 3.44 -1.72 -3.44
N MET A 215 4.34 -0.90 -2.89
CA MET A 215 5.06 0.12 -3.68
C MET A 215 6.00 -0.48 -4.73
N LEU A 216 6.57 -1.66 -4.51
CA LEU A 216 7.42 -2.33 -5.51
C LEU A 216 6.63 -3.00 -6.62
N GLN A 217 5.31 -3.17 -6.44
CA GLN A 217 4.47 -3.94 -7.36
C GLN A 217 5.04 -5.35 -7.61
N TRP A 218 5.56 -5.98 -6.56
CA TRP A 218 6.12 -7.33 -6.59
C TRP A 218 5.19 -8.29 -5.87
N ARG A 219 5.06 -9.50 -6.41
CA ARG A 219 4.34 -10.56 -5.71
C ARG A 219 5.09 -10.99 -4.43
N HIS A 220 4.30 -11.43 -3.46
CA HIS A 220 4.72 -11.99 -2.19
C HIS A 220 4.29 -13.46 -2.16
N SER A 221 4.85 -14.25 -1.26
CA SER A 221 4.38 -15.60 -0.97
C SER A 221 4.18 -15.78 0.52
N GLY A 222 3.22 -16.62 0.88
CA GLY A 222 3.00 -17.00 2.26
C GLY A 222 2.05 -18.18 2.38
N LEU A 223 2.05 -18.78 3.57
CA LEU A 223 1.13 -19.85 3.94
C LEU A 223 -0.15 -19.24 4.50
N VAL A 224 -1.30 -19.64 3.98
CA VAL A 224 -2.60 -19.23 4.51
C VAL A 224 -2.89 -20.05 5.76
N ASN A 225 -2.96 -19.43 6.93
CA ASN A 225 -3.19 -20.13 8.21
C ASN A 225 -4.64 -19.99 8.72
N PHE A 226 -5.37 -18.99 8.21
CA PHE A 226 -6.75 -18.71 8.58
C PHE A 226 -7.52 -18.17 7.37
N MET A 227 -8.78 -18.58 7.27
CA MET A 227 -9.74 -18.09 6.27
C MET A 227 -11.12 -17.95 6.90
N SER A 228 -11.80 -16.84 6.62
CA SER A 228 -13.21 -16.63 6.98
C SER A 228 -13.93 -15.91 5.84
N ARG A 229 -15.09 -16.42 5.44
CA ARG A 229 -15.88 -15.82 4.36
C ARG A 229 -16.84 -14.80 4.94
N THR A 230 -16.75 -13.56 4.46
CA THR A 230 -17.66 -12.47 4.81
C THR A 230 -18.42 -12.00 3.57
N LYS A 231 -19.33 -11.03 3.75
CA LYS A 231 -20.03 -10.38 2.61
C LYS A 231 -19.08 -9.55 1.74
N GLU A 232 -17.96 -9.10 2.28
CA GLU A 232 -17.02 -8.18 1.62
C GLU A 232 -15.89 -8.90 0.89
N GLY A 233 -15.71 -10.20 1.15
CA GLY A 233 -14.65 -11.02 0.59
C GLY A 233 -14.23 -12.14 1.54
N MET A 234 -13.12 -12.80 1.21
CA MET A 234 -12.51 -13.79 2.09
C MET A 234 -11.45 -13.11 2.94
N GLN A 235 -11.68 -13.00 4.25
CA GLN A 235 -10.66 -12.61 5.19
C GLN A 235 -9.64 -13.73 5.33
N ILE A 236 -8.37 -13.40 5.16
CA ILE A 236 -7.28 -14.35 5.34
C ILE A 236 -6.18 -13.77 6.21
N ARG A 237 -5.46 -14.68 6.87
CA ARG A 237 -4.16 -14.39 7.47
C ARG A 237 -3.11 -15.27 6.82
N ILE A 238 -1.97 -14.65 6.54
CA ILE A 238 -0.86 -15.24 5.79
C ILE A 238 0.40 -15.09 6.64
N GLU A 239 1.13 -16.19 6.82
CA GLU A 239 2.37 -16.25 7.60
C GLU A 239 3.50 -16.93 6.80
N GLY A 240 4.71 -16.92 7.34
CA GLY A 240 5.89 -17.47 6.66
C GLY A 240 6.14 -16.76 5.33
N LEU A 241 6.14 -15.43 5.40
CA LEU A 241 6.15 -14.54 4.25
C LEU A 241 7.47 -14.63 3.48
N TYR A 242 7.43 -14.36 2.18
CA TYR A 242 8.57 -14.30 1.28
C TYR A 242 8.28 -13.31 0.15
N ILE A 243 9.28 -12.66 -0.42
CA ILE A 243 9.14 -11.76 -1.57
C ILE A 243 10.02 -12.25 -2.72
N GLY A 244 9.47 -12.41 -3.94
CA GLY A 244 10.23 -12.89 -5.12
C GLY A 244 9.42 -13.51 -6.24
#